data_AF-R5GW10-F1
#
_entry.id   AF-R5GW10-F1
#
_cell.length_a   1.000
_cell.length_b   1.000
_cell.length_c   1.000
_cell.angle_alpha   90.00
_cell.angle_beta   90.00
_cell.angle_gamma   90.00
#
_symmetry.space_group_name_H-M   'P 1'
#
loop_
_entity.id
_entity.type
_entity.pdbx_description
1 polymer ?
#
loop_
_entity_poly.entity_id
_entity_poly.type
_entity_poly.pdbx_seq_one_letter_code
_entity_poly.pdbx_strand_id
1 'polypeptide(L)' 'MSDKLIFRVPRAVKPKDKPPVVRITLEAYTALEEISAKTGLSNCFVASQMILYAAKNTEIKTEDEQ' A
#
# COMPACT_ATOMS: atom_id res chain seq x y z
N MET A 1 19.20 32.57 -40.85
CA MET A 1 19.63 31.36 -40.11
C MET A 1 18.40 30.50 -39.92
N SER A 2 18.42 29.24 -40.33
CA SER A 2 17.21 28.40 -40.33
C SER A 2 17.00 27.79 -38.93
N ASP A 3 15.96 28.25 -38.23
CA ASP A 3 15.49 27.65 -36.98
C ASP A 3 14.99 26.23 -37.26
N LYS A 4 15.71 25.23 -36.76
CA LYS A 4 15.33 23.82 -36.89
C LYS A 4 14.45 23.39 -35.72
N LEU A 5 13.27 22.88 -36.03
CA LEU A 5 12.40 22.20 -35.07
C LEU A 5 13.02 20.85 -34.68
N ILE A 6 13.32 20.68 -33.39
CA ILE A 6 13.87 19.45 -32.83
C ILE A 6 12.80 18.75 -32.01
N PHE A 7 12.27 17.64 -32.52
CA PHE A 7 11.39 16.75 -31.79
C PHE A 7 12.23 15.78 -30.96
N ARG A 8 12.21 15.93 -29.63
CA ARG A 8 12.87 15.00 -28.71
C ARG A 8 11.87 13.95 -28.23
N VAL A 9 12.15 12.69 -28.53
CA VAL A 9 11.37 11.56 -27.99
C VAL A 9 11.55 11.52 -26.47
N PRO A 10 10.47 11.44 -25.66
CA PRO A 10 10.61 11.25 -24.23
C PRO A 10 11.38 9.97 -23.97
N ARG A 11 12.48 10.02 -23.21
CA ARG A 11 13.14 8.79 -22.77
C ARG A 11 12.10 7.97 -22.01
N ALA A 12 11.95 6.70 -22.38
CA ALA A 12 11.12 5.76 -21.65
C ALA A 12 11.58 5.79 -20.18
N VAL A 13 10.75 6.38 -19.32
CA VAL A 13 10.96 6.33 -17.88
C VAL A 13 10.78 4.85 -17.53
N LYS A 14 11.88 4.18 -17.16
CA LYS A 14 11.79 2.82 -16.62
C LYS A 14 10.69 2.84 -15.55
N PRO A 15 9.73 1.91 -15.57
CA PRO A 15 8.67 1.91 -14.57
C PRO A 15 9.35 1.88 -13.20
N LYS A 16 9.25 2.98 -12.45
CA LYS A 16 9.64 2.99 -11.04
C LYS A 16 8.87 1.84 -10.39
N ASP A 17 9.56 1.05 -9.57
CA ASP A 17 8.97 -0.05 -8.79
C ASP A 17 7.63 0.43 -8.24
N LYS A 18 6.53 -0.07 -8.83
CA LYS A 18 5.20 0.29 -8.37
C LYS A 18 5.07 -0.31 -6.98
N PRO A 19 4.61 0.46 -5.98
CA PRO A 19 4.38 -0.10 -4.66
C PRO A 19 3.44 -1.32 -4.79
N PRO A 20 3.70 -2.39 -4.03
CA PRO A 20 2.89 -3.60 -4.10
C PRO A 20 1.42 -3.27 -3.79
N VAL A 21 0.52 -3.76 -4.63
CA VAL A 21 -0.92 -3.59 -4.44
C VAL A 21 -1.43 -4.75 -3.60
N VAL A 22 -1.90 -4.47 -2.39
CA VAL A 22 -2.55 -5.45 -1.52
C VAL A 22 -4.06 -5.36 -1.73
N ARG A 23 -4.68 -6.47 -2.10
CA ARG A 23 -6.14 -6.57 -2.21
C ARG A 23 -6.71 -7.03 -0.87
N ILE A 24 -7.74 -6.35 -0.41
CA ILE A 24 -8.46 -6.66 0.83
C ILE A 24 -9.95 -6.80 0.55
N THR A 25 -10.69 -7.40 1.48
CA THR A 25 -12.15 -7.47 1.42
C THR A 25 -12.77 -6.08 1.58
N LEU A 26 -14.00 -5.91 1.09
CA LEU A 26 -14.75 -4.65 1.23
C LEU A 26 -14.93 -4.28 2.71
N GLU A 27 -15.27 -5.24 3.56
CA GLU A 27 -15.46 -5.05 5.00
C GLU A 27 -14.19 -4.50 5.68
N ALA A 28 -13.03 -5.07 5.36
CA ALA A 28 -11.75 -4.59 5.91
C ALA A 28 -11.43 -3.16 5.44
N TYR A 29 -11.76 -2.83 4.18
CA TYR A 29 -11.59 -1.48 3.66
C TYR A 29 -12.49 -0.47 4.37
N THR A 30 -13.78 -0.80 4.57
CA THR A 30 -14.73 0.06 5.29
C THR A 30 -14.27 0.31 6.73
N ALA A 31 -13.79 -0.72 7.42
CA ALA A 31 -13.23 -0.57 8.77
C ALA A 31 -12.02 0.38 8.79
N LEU A 32 -11.13 0.30 7.79
CA LEU A 32 -10.00 1.22 7.66
C LEU A 32 -10.45 2.66 7.41
N GLU A 33 -11.44 2.87 6.53
CA GLU A 33 -11.99 4.20 6.27
C GLU A 33 -12.64 4.82 7.50
N GLU A 34 -13.40 4.06 8.29
CA GLU A 34 -14.00 4.57 9.52
C GLU A 34 -12.94 5.03 10.53
N ILE A 35 -11.86 4.27 10.68
CA ILE A 35 -10.75 4.63 11.57
C ILE A 35 -10.01 5.85 11.02
N SER A 36 -9.75 5.89 9.71
CA SER A 36 -9.12 7.03 9.05
C SER A 36 -9.95 8.30 9.22
N ALA A 37 -11.27 8.24 9.04
CA ALA A 37 -12.17 9.36 9.23
C ALA A 37 -12.18 9.90 10.66
N LYS A 38 -12.04 9.03 11.66
CA LYS A 38 -11.99 9.42 13.09
C LYS A 38 -10.63 9.99 13.50
N THR A 39 -9.54 9.51 12.91
CA THR A 39 -8.17 9.82 13.36
C THR A 39 -7.41 10.80 12.47
N GLY A 40 -7.88 11.01 11.24
CA GLY A 40 -7.18 11.79 10.21
C GLY A 40 -5.93 11.11 9.65
N LEU A 41 -5.67 9.84 10.01
CA LEU A 41 -4.50 9.09 9.56
C LEU A 41 -4.79 8.40 8.23
N SER A 42 -3.74 8.15 7.43
CA SER A 42 -3.91 7.45 6.15
C SER A 42 -4.26 5.98 6.32
N ASN A 43 -5.07 5.43 5.42
CA ASN A 43 -5.45 4.01 5.42
C ASN A 43 -4.22 3.08 5.46
N CYS A 44 -3.16 3.42 4.73
CA CYS A 44 -1.91 2.65 4.75
C CYS A 44 -1.23 2.64 6.12
N PHE A 45 -1.25 3.78 6.84
CA PHE A 45 -0.67 3.87 8.17
C PHE A 45 -1.47 3.03 9.18
N VAL A 46 -2.79 3.17 9.17
CA VAL A 46 -3.69 2.40 10.04
C VAL A 46 -3.52 0.90 9.78
N ALA A 47 -3.56 0.47 8.52
CA ALA A 47 -3.38 -0.94 8.16
C ALA A 47 -2.02 -1.49 8.61
N SER A 48 -0.94 -0.69 8.47
CA SER A 48 0.40 -1.09 8.91
C SER A 48 0.46 -1.33 10.42
N GLN A 49 -0.17 -0.45 11.22
CA GLN A 49 -0.21 -0.61 12.68
C GLN A 49 -1.04 -1.83 13.09
N MET A 50 -2.17 -2.09 12.42
CA MET A 50 -3.00 -3.27 12.68
C MET A 50 -2.23 -4.57 12.42
N ILE A 51 -1.47 -4.65 11.32
CA ILE A 51 -0.63 -5.81 11.01
C ILE A 51 0.45 -6.00 12.08
N LEU A 52 1.13 -4.92 12.48
CA LEU A 52 2.15 -4.99 13.53
C LEU A 52 1.57 -5.42 14.88
N TYR A 53 0.37 -4.94 15.21
CA TYR A 53 -0.33 -5.35 16.42
C TYR A 53 -0.72 -6.83 16.36
N ALA A 54 -1.31 -7.29 15.25
CA ALA A 54 -1.66 -8.70 15.06
C ALA A 54 -0.43 -9.59 15.17
N ALA A 55 0.68 -9.23 14.51
CA ALA A 55 1.93 -9.98 14.57
C ALA A 55 2.50 -10.13 15.99
N LYS A 56 2.28 -9.16 16.88
CA LYS A 56 2.73 -9.21 18.28
C LYS A 56 1.82 -10.02 19.20
N ASN A 57 0.53 -10.13 18.87
CA ASN A 57 -0.48 -10.71 19.75
C ASN A 57 -1.08 -12.02 19.22
N THR A 58 -0.60 -12.51 18.08
CA THR A 58 -1.06 -13.77 17.49
C THR A 58 -0.05 -14.86 17.81
N GLU A 59 -0.45 -15.86 18.59
CA GLU A 59 0.27 -17.12 18.71
C GLU A 59 -0.14 -18.02 17.55
N ILE A 60 0.83 -18.39 16.70
CA ILE A 60 0.63 -19.38 15.66
C ILE A 60 0.91 -20.74 16.28
N LYS A 61 -0.14 -21.46 16.67
CA LYS A 61 -0.02 -22.86 17.10
C LYS A 61 -0.11 -23.75 15.87
N THR A 62 1.00 -24.41 15.54
CA THR A 62 1.02 -25.52 14.58
C THR A 62 0.46 -26.77 15.26
N GLU A 63 -0.28 -27.60 14.51
CA GLU A 63 -1.04 -28.75 15.02
C GLU A 63 -0.19 -29.82 15.74
N ASP A 64 1.15 -29.71 15.69
CA ASP A 64 2.09 -30.64 16.32
C ASP A 64 2.37 -30.38 17.82
N GLU A 65 1.80 -29.33 18.43
CA GLU A 65 2.02 -28.96 19.86
C GLU A 65 0.73 -29.01 20.71
N GLN A 66 -0.05 -30.10 20.63
CA GLN A 66 -1.14 -30.39 21.59
C GLN A 66 -0.67 -31.15 22.83
#